data_AF-X0W8T5-F1
#
_entry.id   AF-X0W8T5-F1
#
_cell.length_a   1.000
_cell.length_b   1.000
_cell.length_c   1.000
_cell.angle_alpha   90.00
_cell.angle_beta   90.00
_cell.angle_gamma   90.00
#
_symmetry.space_group_name_H-M   'P 1'
#
loop_
_entity.id
_entity.type
_entity.pdbx_description
1 polymer ?
#
loop_
_entity_poly.entity_id
_entity_poly.type
_entity_poly.pdbx_seq_one_letter_code
_entity_poly.pdbx_strand_id
1 'polypeptide(L)'
;MIDEQKLYKMALDKWGEDAQFQMVIEECTELSLAVCKLRRKTGPSLPDKVEAVAAEIADVRIMLEQLELILGCQRIAACYRTAKLVRLKERLADK
;
A
#
# COMPACT_ATOMS: atom_id res chain seq x y z
N MET A 1 3.30 -20.37 -9.32
CA MET A 1 3.93 -19.20 -8.65
C MET A 1 3.62 -17.99 -9.52
N ILE A 2 3.11 -16.91 -8.93
CA ILE A 2 2.82 -15.68 -9.66
C ILE A 2 4.13 -14.92 -9.83
N ASP A 3 4.40 -14.41 -11.03
CA ASP A 3 5.53 -13.52 -11.32
C ASP A 3 5.02 -12.07 -11.32
N GLU A 4 5.08 -11.44 -10.15
CA GLU A 4 4.54 -10.09 -9.90
C GLU A 4 5.22 -9.04 -10.79
N GLN A 5 6.55 -9.09 -10.92
CA GLN A 5 7.29 -8.13 -11.76
C GLN A 5 6.87 -8.21 -13.22
N LYS A 6 6.66 -9.42 -13.74
CA LYS A 6 6.17 -9.60 -15.11
C LYS A 6 4.76 -9.03 -15.27
N LEU A 7 3.86 -9.27 -14.31
CA LEU A 7 2.50 -8.72 -14.34
C LEU A 7 2.49 -7.20 -14.27
N TYR A 8 3.34 -6.60 -13.43
CA TYR A 8 3.44 -5.16 -13.29
C TYR A 8 3.96 -4.49 -14.56
N LYS A 9 4.95 -5.11 -15.22
CA LYS A 9 5.40 -4.66 -16.54
C LYS A 9 4.30 -4.76 -17.59
N MET A 10 3.56 -5.87 -17.62
CA MET A 10 2.42 -6.01 -18.55
C MET A 10 1.32 -4.98 -18.29
N ALA A 11 1.06 -4.65 -17.02
CA ALA A 11 0.10 -3.62 -16.65
C ALA A 11 0.57 -2.24 -17.12
N LEU A 12 1.85 -1.93 -16.92
CA LEU A 12 2.49 -0.73 -17.42
C LEU A 12 2.42 -0.62 -18.95
N ASP A 13 2.76 -1.69 -19.67
CA ASP A 13 2.72 -1.74 -21.14
C ASP A 13 1.29 -1.57 -21.68
N LYS A 14 0.29 -2.06 -20.94
CA LYS A 14 -1.12 -2.05 -21.36
C LYS A 14 -1.82 -0.72 -21.09
N TRP A 15 -1.56 -0.10 -19.94
CA TRP A 15 -2.33 1.05 -19.45
C TRP A 15 -1.50 2.33 -19.26
N GLY A 16 -0.18 2.23 -19.24
CA GLY A 16 0.73 3.38 -19.08
C GLY A 16 0.92 3.84 -17.64
N GLU A 17 1.90 4.72 -17.43
CA GLU A 17 2.31 5.24 -16.11
C GLU A 17 1.21 6.05 -15.44
N ASP A 18 0.54 6.94 -16.18
CA ASP A 18 -0.49 7.83 -15.62
C ASP A 18 -1.66 7.05 -15.01
N ALA A 19 -2.09 5.97 -15.67
CA ALA A 19 -3.15 5.09 -15.15
C ALA A 19 -2.72 4.42 -13.84
N GLN A 20 -1.45 4.01 -13.74
CA GLN A 20 -0.91 3.38 -12.54
C GLN A 20 -0.78 4.37 -11.39
N PHE A 21 -0.38 5.62 -11.66
CA PHE A 21 -0.36 6.68 -10.65
C PHE A 21 -1.76 6.99 -10.14
N GLN A 22 -2.76 7.02 -11.04
CA GLN A 22 -4.14 7.21 -10.65
C GLN A 22 -4.64 6.06 -9.74
N MET A 23 -4.31 4.81 -10.08
CA MET A 23 -4.65 3.66 -9.22
C MET A 23 -4.00 3.75 -7.85
N VAL A 24 -2.72 4.14 -7.75
CA VAL A 24 -2.06 4.35 -6.44
C VAL A 24 -2.86 5.33 -5.57
N ILE A 25 -3.34 6.43 -6.15
CA ILE A 25 -4.14 7.44 -5.45
C ILE A 25 -5.48 6.86 -4.99
N GLU A 26 -6.14 6.11 -5.88
CA GLU A 26 -7.43 5.46 -5.62
C GLU A 26 -7.30 4.47 -4.45
N GLU A 27 -6.40 3.48 -4.54
CA GLU A 27 -6.24 2.45 -3.50
C GLU A 27 -5.83 3.05 -2.14
N CYS A 28 -4.98 4.07 -2.13
CA CYS A 28 -4.63 4.76 -0.88
C CYS A 28 -5.84 5.50 -0.28
N THR A 29 -6.73 6.02 -1.12
CA THR A 29 -7.97 6.67 -0.69
C THR A 29 -8.97 5.64 -0.17
N GLU A 30 -9.11 4.50 -0.84
CA GLU A 30 -9.99 3.41 -0.43
C GLU A 30 -9.54 2.80 0.90
N LEU A 31 -8.24 2.55 1.09
CA LEU A 31 -7.67 2.16 2.38
C LEU A 31 -7.99 3.19 3.47
N SER A 32 -7.83 4.48 3.18
CA SER A 32 -8.14 5.56 4.14
C SER A 32 -9.62 5.53 4.54
N LEU A 33 -10.52 5.31 3.58
CA LEU A 33 -11.96 5.19 3.82
C LEU A 33 -12.32 3.92 4.60
N ALA A 34 -11.69 2.78 4.30
CA ALA A 34 -11.89 1.53 5.01
C ALA A 34 -11.46 1.64 6.48
N VAL A 35 -10.30 2.26 6.76
CA VAL A 35 -9.86 2.57 8.13
C VAL A 35 -10.84 3.52 8.83
N CYS A 36 -11.38 4.51 8.13
CA CYS A 36 -12.43 5.37 8.68
C CYS A 36 -13.70 4.58 9.05
N LYS A 37 -14.13 3.63 8.22
CA LYS A 37 -15.29 2.75 8.48
C LYS A 37 -15.03 1.81 9.66
N LEU A 38 -13.83 1.24 9.76
CA LEU A 38 -13.40 0.37 10.87
C LEU A 38 -13.58 1.06 12.24
N ARG A 39 -13.23 2.35 12.31
CA ARG A 39 -13.31 3.14 13.56
C ARG A 39 -14.72 3.55 13.98
N ARG A 40 -15.74 3.34 13.13
CA ARG A 40 -17.14 3.70 13.47
C ARG A 40 -17.73 2.68 14.43
N LYS A 41 -18.46 3.17 15.44
CA LYS A 41 -19.20 2.34 16.40
C LYS A 41 -20.40 1.63 15.78
N THR A 42 -20.91 2.13 14.66
CA THR A 42 -22.05 1.60 13.91
C THR A 42 -21.59 0.93 12.60
N GLY A 43 -22.48 0.19 11.95
CA GLY A 43 -22.22 -0.48 10.68
C GLY A 43 -21.93 -1.98 10.83
N PRO A 44 -21.19 -2.59 9.88
CA PRO A 44 -20.89 -4.02 9.87
C PRO A 44 -20.14 -4.49 11.11
N SER A 45 -20.05 -5.81 11.27
CA SER A 45 -19.33 -6.42 12.37
C SER A 45 -17.83 -6.07 12.32
N LEU A 46 -17.13 -6.22 13.44
CA LEU A 46 -15.69 -5.97 13.48
C LEU A 46 -14.92 -6.89 12.50
N PRO A 47 -15.22 -8.22 12.40
CA PRO A 47 -14.63 -9.08 11.38
C PRO A 47 -14.79 -8.55 9.95
N ASP A 48 -16.01 -8.19 9.54
CA ASP A 48 -16.26 -7.68 8.17
C ASP A 48 -15.46 -6.41 7.87
N LYS A 49 -15.36 -5.51 8.87
CA LYS A 49 -14.57 -4.27 8.75
C LYS A 49 -13.07 -4.56 8.64
N VAL A 50 -12.58 -5.59 9.34
CA VAL A 50 -11.18 -6.02 9.25
C VAL A 50 -10.89 -6.66 7.91
N GLU A 51 -11.78 -7.49 7.37
CA GLU A 51 -11.65 -8.06 6.02
C GLU A 51 -11.60 -6.96 4.96
N ALA A 52 -12.49 -5.97 5.05
CA ALA A 52 -12.47 -4.82 4.14
C ALA A 52 -11.11 -4.09 4.19
N VAL A 53 -10.60 -3.75 5.38
CA VAL A 53 -9.28 -3.10 5.51
C VAL A 53 -8.15 -4.01 5.00
N ALA A 54 -8.24 -5.33 5.20
CA ALA A 54 -7.22 -6.26 4.73
C ALA A 54 -7.15 -6.33 3.21
N ALA A 55 -8.29 -6.26 2.51
CA ALA A 55 -8.36 -6.17 1.05
C ALA A 55 -7.62 -4.90 0.57
N GLU A 56 -8.01 -3.72 1.07
CA GLU A 56 -7.38 -2.46 0.67
C GLU A 56 -5.87 -2.41 1.00
N ILE A 57 -5.43 -3.08 2.07
CA ILE A 57 -3.99 -3.20 2.39
C ILE A 57 -3.27 -4.00 1.30
N ALA A 58 -3.89 -5.06 0.77
CA ALA A 58 -3.31 -5.86 -0.30
C ALA A 58 -3.21 -5.03 -1.59
N ASP A 59 -4.26 -4.29 -1.93
CA ASP A 59 -4.29 -3.46 -3.14
C ASP A 59 -3.26 -2.32 -3.07
N VAL A 60 -3.16 -1.63 -1.93
CA VAL A 60 -2.10 -0.62 -1.70
C VAL A 60 -0.70 -1.23 -1.76
N ARG A 61 -0.47 -2.45 -1.26
CA ARG A 61 0.85 -3.10 -1.37
C ARG A 61 1.24 -3.33 -2.82
N ILE A 62 0.32 -3.88 -3.61
CA ILE A 62 0.52 -4.09 -5.05
C ILE A 62 0.83 -2.75 -5.74
N MET A 63 0.09 -1.69 -5.41
CA MET A 63 0.30 -0.37 -5.99
C MET A 63 1.61 0.29 -5.58
N LEU A 64 2.06 0.11 -4.33
CA LEU A 64 3.38 0.57 -3.91
C LEU A 64 4.50 -0.14 -4.68
N GLU A 65 4.39 -1.45 -4.88
CA GLU A 65 5.40 -2.21 -5.63
C GLU A 65 5.44 -1.80 -7.12
N GLN A 66 4.28 -1.55 -7.74
CA GLN A 66 4.20 -1.01 -9.09
C GLN A 66 4.79 0.39 -9.18
N LEU A 67 4.50 1.26 -8.21
CA LEU A 67 5.06 2.61 -8.15
C LEU A 67 6.59 2.59 -8.00
N GLU A 68 7.11 1.73 -7.13
CA GLU A 68 8.56 1.57 -6.98
C GLU A 68 9.22 1.05 -8.26
N LEU A 69 8.52 0.18 -9.03
CA LEU A 69 8.95 -0.31 -10.33
C LEU A 69 9.00 0.80 -11.38
N ILE A 70 7.94 1.60 -11.49
CA ILE A 70 7.87 2.72 -12.42
C ILE A 70 8.97 3.75 -12.12
N LEU A 71 9.19 4.07 -10.85
CA LEU A 71 10.18 5.06 -10.43
C LEU A 71 11.61 4.51 -10.30
N GLY A 72 11.80 3.19 -10.44
CA GLY A 72 13.09 2.53 -10.23
C GLY A 72 13.69 2.75 -8.84
N CYS A 73 12.86 2.89 -7.80
CA CYS A 73 13.27 3.41 -6.50
C CYS A 73 13.19 2.40 -5.34
N GLN A 74 12.98 1.10 -5.61
CA GLN A 74 12.84 0.04 -4.60
C GLN A 74 13.95 0.08 -3.54
N ARG A 75 15.21 0.19 -3.98
CA ARG A 75 16.37 0.22 -3.07
C ARG A 75 16.35 1.48 -2.20
N ILE A 76 15.97 2.63 -2.77
CA ILE A 76 15.89 3.90 -2.06
C ILE A 76 14.77 3.86 -1.02
N ALA A 77 13.58 3.39 -1.41
CA ALA A 77 12.43 3.23 -0.53
C ALA A 77 12.73 2.28 0.64
N ALA A 78 13.40 1.15 0.38
CA ALA A 78 13.82 0.19 1.40
C ALA A 78 14.81 0.80 2.43
N CYS A 79 15.77 1.60 1.97
CA CYS A 79 16.69 2.34 2.84
C CYS A 79 15.93 3.32 3.76
N TYR A 80 15.02 4.12 3.20
CA TYR A 80 14.19 5.03 3.98
C TYR A 80 13.28 4.30 4.97
N ARG A 81 12.70 3.16 4.57
CA ARG A 81 11.89 2.33 5.46
C ARG A 81 12.69 1.86 6.67
N THR A 82 13.90 1.35 6.44
CA THR A 82 14.80 0.89 7.51
C THR A 82 15.15 2.02 8.46
N ALA A 83 15.55 3.18 7.95
CA ALA A 83 15.86 4.35 8.77
C ALA A 83 14.64 4.82 9.60
N LYS A 84 13.43 4.80 9.03
CA LYS A 84 12.19 5.15 9.75
C LYS A 84 11.89 4.15 10.88
N LEU A 85 12.14 2.86 10.67
CA LEU A 85 11.95 1.83 11.69
C LEU A 85 12.97 1.96 12.84
N VAL A 86 14.23 2.28 12.53
CA VAL A 86 15.24 2.59 13.55
C VAL A 86 14.79 3.76 14.43
N ARG A 87 14.34 4.87 13.81
CA ARG A 87 13.79 6.03 14.53
C ARG A 87 12.53 5.71 15.35
N LEU A 88 11.71 4.76 14.90
CA LEU A 88 10.55 4.30 15.67
C LEU A 88 11.02 3.52 16.90
N LYS A 89 12.00 2.62 16.75
CA LYS A 89 12.57 1.84 17.85
C LYS A 89 13.18 2.75 18.93
N GLU A 90 13.95 3.76 18.51
CA GLU A 90 14.54 4.75 19.42
C GLU A 90 13.48 5.49 20.25
N ARG A 91 12.44 6.03 19.58
CA ARG A 91 11.33 6.72 20.27
C ARG A 91 10.54 5.86 21.26
N LEU A 92 10.55 4.54 21.08
CA LEU A 92 9.92 3.59 22.00
C LEU A 92 10.83 3.22 23.17
N ALA A 93 12.15 3.36 23.04
CA ALA A 93 13.13 3.11 24.10
C ALA A 93 13.32 4.34 25.03
N ASP A 94 13.02 5.55 24.55
CA ASP A 94 13.04 6.79 25.32
C ASP A 94 11.79 7.00 26.21
N LYS A 95 10.92 5.97 26.36
CA LYS A 95 9.74 5.95 27.23
C LYS A 95 9.89 4.87 28.29
#